data_AF-D6A8W4-F1
#
_entry.id   AF-D6A8W4-F1
#
_cell.length_a   1.000
_cell.length_b   1.000
_cell.length_c   1.000
_cell.angle_alpha   90.00
_cell.angle_beta   90.00
_cell.angle_gamma   90.00
#
_symmetry.space_group_name_H-M   'P 1'
#
loop_
_entity.id
_entity.type
_entity.pdbx_description
1 polymer ?
#
loop_
_entity_poly.entity_id
_entity_poly.type
_entity_poly.pdbx_seq_one_letter_code
_entity_poly.pdbx_strand_id
1 'polypeptide(L)'
;MRGTRRPAAPEVRTAGAWRRIGHTELVKLVAEELRRHTGLSNHELPAEMIDSRDAVAALLAARARATPPEDPYLRSEQALLTGHTHHPAPKSRGGGPAAGWLPYAPEAHARFPLTLLGLREDTVVDEGDTRALDRLGTAPPGYRLLPAHPWQLDLVARDLAPAFADGRLVRLGETAFPVWPTAAVRTLYAPGRDLFLKFSLDVRITNDVRRLWRHDLLRLRATDTAARSALAAFDGPAAWLSDRGHRTADFAHEQLAVVVRDGLRAHLLPGATPYLAAALVEGFDGSPLAATADPVGWWRAYLARVVPPVLTAFAGHGVVLEAHLQNTLVAVDAGSTPVQALFRDAEGVKLLSEAAEAAEAAGAAKAVGAAGAAGGASRPPAVSREAGWERLVYCLVVNHLTEIAAALAEHHPGLDPWPAVHRELARHDFPEAAALRTAPTLPGKTNLLLRWTGADGADARYRPLPNPLAGG
;
A
#
# COMPACT_ATOMS: atom_id res chain seq x y z
N MET A 1 8.44 -5.35 27.30
CA MET A 1 7.08 -4.89 26.92
C MET A 1 6.08 -5.80 27.62
N ARG A 2 4.99 -5.26 28.18
CA ARG A 2 3.94 -6.06 28.85
C ARG A 2 2.98 -6.68 27.83
N GLY A 3 3.47 -7.60 26.99
CA GLY A 3 2.69 -8.58 26.22
C GLY A 3 1.60 -8.11 25.23
N THR A 4 1.28 -6.81 25.12
CA THR A 4 0.22 -6.30 24.24
C THR A 4 0.76 -5.85 22.89
N ARG A 5 -0.02 -5.99 21.82
CA ARG A 5 0.33 -5.52 20.46
C ARG A 5 0.54 -4.00 20.38
N ARG A 6 -0.11 -3.24 21.28
CA ARG A 6 -0.03 -1.77 21.37
C ARG A 6 0.42 -1.37 22.78
N PRO A 7 1.72 -1.50 23.11
CA PRO A 7 2.21 -1.16 24.43
C PRO A 7 1.96 0.33 24.71
N ALA A 8 1.46 0.63 25.91
CA ALA A 8 1.19 1.98 26.39
C ALA A 8 2.03 2.28 27.63
N ALA A 9 2.05 3.56 28.03
CA ALA A 9 2.74 4.07 29.22
C ALA A 9 4.25 3.74 29.24
N PRO A 10 5.06 4.41 28.40
CA PRO A 10 6.51 4.18 28.39
C PRO A 10 7.14 4.57 29.73
N GLU A 11 8.13 3.79 30.16
CA GLU A 11 8.88 3.98 31.40
C GLU A 11 10.38 3.86 31.14
N VAL A 12 11.19 4.56 31.93
CA VAL A 12 12.65 4.44 31.96
C VAL A 12 13.11 4.06 33.37
N ARG A 13 14.09 3.17 33.49
CA ARG A 13 14.67 2.79 34.77
C ARG A 13 15.89 3.64 35.08
N THR A 14 15.83 4.43 36.15
CA THR A 14 16.95 5.26 36.64
C THR A 14 17.14 5.08 38.14
N ALA A 15 18.39 4.96 38.59
CA ALA A 15 18.73 4.72 40.00
C ALA A 15 17.93 3.57 40.66
N GLY A 16 17.73 2.48 39.92
CA GLY A 16 17.02 1.29 40.39
C GLY A 16 15.49 1.35 40.29
N ALA A 17 14.88 2.53 40.09
CA ALA A 17 13.42 2.71 40.03
C ALA A 17 12.91 2.97 38.60
N TRP A 18 11.70 2.49 38.29
CA TRP A 18 11.00 2.81 37.06
C TRP A 18 10.28 4.16 37.18
N ARG A 19 10.38 4.98 36.13
CA ARG A 19 9.73 6.28 36.04
C ARG A 19 8.99 6.37 34.71
N ARG A 20 7.71 6.74 34.77
CA ARG A 20 6.92 7.02 33.56
C ARG A 20 7.48 8.22 32.83
N ILE A 21 7.49 8.15 31.50
CA ILE A 21 7.94 9.22 30.62
C ILE A 21 6.87 9.60 29.59
N GLY A 22 6.95 10.82 29.08
CA GLY A 22 6.12 11.30 27.98
C GLY A 22 6.65 10.87 26.60
N HIS A 23 5.86 11.13 25.55
CA HIS A 23 6.26 10.85 24.16
C HIS A 23 7.55 11.58 23.77
N THR A 24 7.66 12.86 24.08
CA THR A 24 8.86 13.67 23.77
C THR A 24 10.12 13.13 24.43
N GLU A 25 10.02 12.69 25.68
CA GLU A 25 11.15 12.09 26.40
C GLU A 25 11.53 10.73 25.81
N LEU A 26 10.55 9.90 25.44
CA LEU A 26 10.78 8.64 24.75
C LEU A 26 11.50 8.86 23.41
N VAL A 27 11.02 9.80 22.59
CA VAL A 27 11.65 10.16 21.30
C VAL A 27 13.10 10.60 21.51
N LYS A 28 13.36 11.44 22.53
CA LYS A 28 14.71 11.88 22.86
C LYS A 28 15.62 10.71 23.24
N LEU A 29 15.14 9.79 24.08
CA LEU A 29 15.90 8.60 24.48
C LEU A 29 16.19 7.67 23.30
N VAL A 30 15.21 7.45 22.42
CA VAL A 30 15.39 6.65 21.19
C VAL A 30 16.43 7.29 20.28
N ALA A 31 16.36 8.61 20.05
CA ALA A 31 17.33 9.32 19.22
C ALA A 31 18.76 9.29 19.82
N GLU A 32 18.88 9.40 21.14
CA GLU A 32 20.16 9.26 21.85
C GLU A 32 20.75 7.86 21.66
N GLU A 33 19.93 6.81 21.82
CA GLU A 33 20.37 5.43 21.66
C GLU A 33 20.77 5.12 20.21
N LEU A 34 19.98 5.60 19.24
CA LEU A 34 20.32 5.48 17.82
C LEU A 34 21.64 6.19 17.49
N ARG A 35 21.87 7.40 18.03
CA ARG A 35 23.15 8.10 17.84
C ARG A 35 24.33 7.30 18.41
N ARG A 36 24.18 6.72 19.60
CA ARG A 36 25.22 5.87 20.20
C ARG A 36 25.48 4.61 19.39
N HIS A 37 24.42 3.98 18.88
CA HIS A 37 24.50 2.75 18.11
C HIS A 37 25.10 2.96 16.71
N THR A 38 24.73 4.06 16.02
CA THR A 38 25.12 4.28 14.62
C THR A 38 26.24 5.29 14.44
N GLY A 39 26.54 6.12 15.45
CA GLY A 39 27.46 7.25 15.32
C GLY A 39 26.91 8.42 14.49
N LEU A 40 25.67 8.35 14.03
CA LEU A 40 25.02 9.36 13.17
C LEU A 40 24.05 10.21 13.97
N SER A 41 23.88 11.47 13.56
CA SER A 41 22.84 12.36 14.07
C SER A 41 21.77 12.59 13.01
N ASN A 42 20.50 12.48 13.40
CA ASN A 42 19.36 12.79 12.55
C ASN A 42 18.33 13.60 13.35
N HIS A 43 18.12 14.85 12.93
CA HIS A 43 17.19 15.77 13.58
C HIS A 43 15.79 15.72 12.95
N GLU A 44 15.66 15.21 11.73
CA GLU A 44 14.39 15.08 11.01
C GLU A 44 13.50 14.02 11.65
N LEU A 45 14.04 12.81 11.91
CA LEU A 45 13.22 11.70 12.40
C LEU A 45 12.56 11.96 13.76
N PRO A 46 13.25 12.52 14.78
CA PRO A 46 12.59 12.92 16.02
C PRO A 46 11.43 13.91 15.79
N ALA A 47 11.58 14.87 14.88
CA ALA A 47 10.50 15.79 14.53
C ALA A 47 9.33 15.06 13.84
N GLU A 48 9.62 14.15 12.90
CA GLU A 48 8.62 13.30 12.25
C GLU A 48 7.85 12.43 13.26
N MET A 49 8.52 11.90 14.30
CA MET A 49 7.87 11.09 15.35
C MET A 49 6.92 11.92 16.22
N ILE A 50 7.24 13.18 16.50
CA ILE A 50 6.35 14.10 17.21
C ILE A 50 5.18 14.49 16.30
N ASP A 51 5.48 14.93 15.07
CA ASP A 51 4.48 15.29 14.05
C ASP A 51 3.49 14.16 13.81
N SER A 52 3.96 12.91 13.70
CA SER A 52 3.10 11.74 13.52
C SER A 52 2.12 11.55 14.68
N ARG A 53 2.51 11.85 15.92
CA ARG A 53 1.61 11.76 17.08
C ARG A 53 0.57 12.89 17.04
N ASP A 54 0.98 14.09 16.68
CA ASP A 54 0.10 15.25 16.59
C ASP A 54 -0.88 15.12 15.42
N ALA A 55 -0.45 14.53 14.30
CA ALA A 55 -1.30 14.16 13.19
C ALA A 55 -2.40 13.17 13.62
N VAL A 56 -2.07 12.14 14.41
CA VAL A 56 -3.08 11.22 14.98
C VAL A 56 -4.09 11.98 15.86
N ALA A 57 -3.63 12.92 16.69
CA ALA A 57 -4.53 13.73 17.52
C ALA A 57 -5.48 14.59 16.66
N ALA A 58 -4.97 15.24 15.62
CA ALA A 58 -5.77 16.01 14.68
C ALA A 58 -6.79 15.14 13.91
N LEU A 59 -6.37 13.94 13.48
CA LEU A 59 -7.24 12.96 12.83
C LEU A 59 -8.38 12.52 13.74
N LEU A 60 -8.10 12.18 14.99
CA LEU A 60 -9.12 11.80 15.97
C LEU A 60 -10.13 12.94 16.21
N ALA A 61 -9.64 14.17 16.34
CA ALA A 61 -10.50 15.34 16.54
C ALA A 61 -11.41 15.62 15.33
N ALA A 62 -10.91 15.46 14.11
CA ALA A 62 -11.69 15.60 12.89
C ALA A 62 -12.70 14.46 12.73
N ARG A 63 -12.25 13.22 12.93
CA ARG A 63 -13.07 12.00 12.83
C ARG A 63 -14.26 12.01 13.79
N ALA A 64 -14.08 12.51 15.01
CA ALA A 64 -15.15 12.63 16.00
C ALA A 64 -16.33 13.52 15.55
N ARG A 65 -16.13 14.35 14.52
CA ARG A 65 -17.14 15.25 13.94
C ARG A 65 -17.64 14.79 12.57
N ALA A 66 -17.11 13.68 12.07
CA ALA A 66 -17.40 13.15 10.74
C ALA A 66 -18.25 11.89 10.83
N THR A 67 -19.07 11.65 9.82
CA THR A 67 -19.83 10.41 9.70
C THR A 67 -19.00 9.37 8.95
N PRO A 68 -18.78 8.16 9.50
CA PRO A 68 -18.10 7.10 8.77
C PRO A 68 -18.90 6.70 7.52
N PRO A 69 -18.23 6.26 6.43
CA PRO A 69 -18.94 5.70 5.28
C PRO A 69 -19.77 4.47 5.68
N GLU A 70 -20.94 4.34 5.05
CA GLU A 70 -21.81 3.17 5.19
C GLU A 70 -21.24 1.93 4.48
N ASP A 71 -20.59 2.15 3.33
CA ASP A 71 -19.91 1.11 2.57
C ASP A 71 -18.77 0.48 3.41
N PRO A 72 -18.81 -0.84 3.67
CA PRO A 72 -17.82 -1.50 4.53
C PRO A 72 -16.39 -1.45 3.98
N TYR A 73 -16.23 -1.50 2.66
CA TYR A 73 -14.92 -1.40 2.02
C TYR A 73 -14.32 -0.01 2.27
N LEU A 74 -15.07 1.05 1.98
CA LEU A 74 -14.64 2.43 2.27
C LEU A 74 -14.35 2.64 3.74
N ARG A 75 -15.18 2.09 4.63
CA ARG A 75 -14.96 2.16 6.09
C ARG A 75 -13.64 1.53 6.47
N SER A 76 -13.31 0.37 5.90
CA SER A 76 -12.04 -0.32 6.14
C SER A 76 -10.84 0.49 5.66
N GLU A 77 -10.88 1.03 4.44
CA GLU A 77 -9.80 1.88 3.90
C GLU A 77 -9.58 3.15 4.72
N GLN A 78 -10.62 3.63 5.40
CA GLN A 78 -10.61 4.81 6.25
C GLN A 78 -10.46 4.51 7.75
N ALA A 79 -10.23 3.24 8.12
CA ALA A 79 -10.10 2.84 9.53
C ALA A 79 -8.69 3.02 10.08
N LEU A 80 -7.66 3.06 9.23
CA LEU A 80 -6.25 2.91 9.60
C LEU A 80 -5.69 4.14 10.36
N LEU A 81 -6.06 4.34 11.62
CA LEU A 81 -5.67 5.50 12.45
C LEU A 81 -4.20 5.50 12.87
N THR A 82 -3.62 4.34 13.20
CA THR A 82 -2.23 4.25 13.68
C THR A 82 -1.24 4.07 12.54
N GLY A 83 -1.69 3.56 11.38
CA GLY A 83 -0.84 3.39 10.20
C GLY A 83 0.04 2.14 10.29
N HIS A 84 1.25 2.21 9.74
CA HIS A 84 2.18 1.08 9.75
C HIS A 84 2.68 0.79 11.18
N THR A 85 2.33 -0.37 11.74
CA THR A 85 2.60 -0.74 13.15
C THR A 85 4.08 -0.76 13.53
N HIS A 86 4.95 -1.04 12.56
CA HIS A 86 6.41 -1.09 12.74
C HIS A 86 7.16 0.06 12.02
N HIS A 87 6.60 1.28 12.04
CA HIS A 87 7.26 2.48 11.52
C HIS A 87 7.32 3.57 12.60
N PRO A 88 8.41 4.35 12.71
CA PRO A 88 8.56 5.35 13.79
C PRO A 88 7.59 6.55 13.69
N ALA A 89 7.24 6.93 12.46
CA ALA A 89 6.39 8.10 12.18
C ALA A 89 5.32 7.78 11.12
N PRO A 90 4.41 6.81 11.37
CA PRO A 90 3.53 6.25 10.34
C PRO A 90 2.48 7.24 9.80
N LYS A 91 2.22 8.33 10.52
CA LYS A 91 1.23 9.36 10.18
C LYS A 91 1.83 10.74 9.94
N SER A 92 3.16 10.86 9.89
CA SER A 92 3.76 12.12 9.45
C SER A 92 3.39 12.39 7.98
N ARG A 93 3.15 13.67 7.66
CA ARG A 93 2.70 14.14 6.34
C ARG A 93 3.55 15.29 5.82
N GLY A 94 4.87 15.21 6.02
CA GLY A 94 5.82 16.22 5.54
C GLY A 94 5.82 17.54 6.32
N GLY A 95 5.33 17.55 7.57
CA GLY A 95 5.46 18.68 8.50
C GLY A 95 4.58 19.92 8.20
N GLY A 96 3.69 19.85 7.22
CA GLY A 96 2.72 20.91 6.93
C GLY A 96 1.57 20.98 7.94
N PRO A 97 0.87 22.13 8.07
CA PRO A 97 -0.23 22.29 9.01
C PRO A 97 -1.39 21.34 8.69
N ALA A 98 -2.06 20.84 9.74
CA ALA A 98 -3.15 19.87 9.61
C ALA A 98 -4.27 20.32 8.65
N ALA A 99 -4.59 21.61 8.63
CA ALA A 99 -5.60 22.17 7.73
C ALA A 99 -5.31 21.92 6.23
N GLY A 100 -4.04 21.78 5.84
CA GLY A 100 -3.64 21.54 4.45
C GLY A 100 -3.85 20.09 3.98
N TRP A 101 -3.86 19.12 4.88
CA TRP A 101 -3.96 17.70 4.53
C TRP A 101 -5.19 16.98 5.08
N LEU A 102 -5.86 17.53 6.10
CA LEU A 102 -7.07 16.97 6.70
C LEU A 102 -8.21 16.77 5.68
N PRO A 103 -8.48 17.69 4.75
CA PRO A 103 -9.51 17.50 3.73
C PRO A 103 -9.30 16.28 2.83
N TYR A 104 -8.09 15.72 2.83
CA TYR A 104 -7.68 14.60 1.99
C TYR A 104 -7.35 13.34 2.82
N ALA A 105 -7.60 13.36 4.12
CA ALA A 105 -7.21 12.31 5.05
C ALA A 105 -8.27 11.17 5.12
N PRO A 106 -7.93 9.93 4.73
CA PRO A 106 -8.87 8.81 4.82
C PRO A 106 -9.36 8.60 6.26
N GLU A 107 -8.48 8.73 7.25
CA GLU A 107 -8.78 8.49 8.66
C GLU A 107 -9.72 9.55 9.27
N ALA A 108 -9.88 10.70 8.62
CA ALA A 108 -10.86 11.73 8.99
C ALA A 108 -12.20 11.55 8.28
N HIS A 109 -12.41 10.41 7.60
CA HIS A 109 -13.57 10.14 6.75
C HIS A 109 -13.74 11.15 5.60
N ALA A 110 -12.61 11.65 5.09
CA ALA A 110 -12.62 12.60 4.00
C ALA A 110 -13.27 12.01 2.74
N ARG A 111 -13.94 12.89 1.99
CA ARG A 111 -14.36 12.69 0.60
C ARG A 111 -14.42 14.07 -0.04
N PHE A 112 -14.01 14.17 -1.30
CA PHE A 112 -13.87 15.45 -2.00
C PHE A 112 -14.02 15.25 -3.51
N PRO A 113 -14.46 16.24 -4.28
CA PRO A 113 -14.46 16.16 -5.73
C PRO A 113 -13.02 16.28 -6.28
N LEU A 114 -12.76 15.67 -7.43
CA LEU A 114 -11.47 15.79 -8.13
C LEU A 114 -11.41 17.07 -8.93
N THR A 115 -10.26 17.74 -8.95
CA THR A 115 -10.01 18.82 -9.90
C THR A 115 -9.85 18.24 -11.30
N LEU A 116 -10.52 18.85 -12.28
CA LEU A 116 -10.42 18.48 -13.69
C LEU A 116 -9.61 19.54 -14.44
N LEU A 117 -8.59 19.09 -15.17
CA LEU A 117 -7.77 19.91 -16.04
C LEU A 117 -8.00 19.49 -17.50
N GLY A 118 -7.87 20.46 -18.41
CA GLY A 118 -7.64 20.23 -19.81
C GLY A 118 -6.13 20.27 -20.04
N LEU A 119 -5.55 19.15 -20.46
CA LEU A 119 -4.16 19.04 -20.89
C LEU A 119 -4.11 19.16 -22.42
N ARG A 120 -3.32 20.09 -22.95
CA ARG A 120 -3.23 20.31 -24.40
C ARG A 120 -2.79 19.03 -25.12
N GLU A 121 -3.51 18.65 -26.17
CA GLU A 121 -3.41 17.30 -26.79
C GLU A 121 -1.97 16.91 -27.19
N ASP A 122 -1.18 17.86 -27.68
CA ASP A 122 0.20 17.65 -28.14
C ASP A 122 1.23 17.43 -27.01
N THR A 123 0.81 17.59 -25.75
CA THR A 123 1.65 17.37 -24.55
C THR A 123 1.24 16.12 -23.76
N VAL A 124 0.20 15.40 -24.22
CA VAL A 124 -0.34 14.22 -23.54
C VAL A 124 0.61 13.04 -23.69
N VAL A 125 0.90 12.40 -22.57
CA VAL A 125 1.58 11.10 -22.54
C VAL A 125 0.62 10.06 -21.96
N ASP A 126 0.25 9.08 -22.77
CA ASP A 126 -0.65 7.98 -22.40
C ASP A 126 0.06 6.63 -22.59
N GLU A 127 -0.12 5.72 -21.64
CA GLU A 127 0.26 4.32 -21.79
C GLU A 127 -0.84 3.41 -21.24
N GLY A 128 -1.20 2.35 -21.98
CA GLY A 128 -2.23 1.40 -21.57
C GLY A 128 -3.67 1.91 -21.79
N ASP A 129 -4.61 1.47 -20.95
CA ASP A 129 -6.02 1.89 -21.04
C ASP A 129 -6.35 3.03 -20.06
N THR A 130 -6.41 4.24 -20.59
CA THR A 130 -6.75 5.47 -19.87
C THR A 130 -8.17 5.99 -20.15
N ARG A 131 -8.99 5.24 -20.92
CA ARG A 131 -10.31 5.71 -21.40
C ARG A 131 -11.30 6.05 -20.29
N ALA A 132 -11.08 5.51 -19.10
CA ALA A 132 -11.90 5.83 -17.92
C ALA A 132 -11.75 7.30 -17.50
N LEU A 133 -10.59 7.92 -17.75
CA LEU A 133 -10.34 9.33 -17.43
C LEU A 133 -11.25 10.24 -18.23
N ASP A 134 -11.43 9.98 -19.52
CA ASP A 134 -12.25 10.80 -20.43
C ASP A 134 -13.75 10.83 -20.05
N ARG A 135 -14.19 9.95 -19.12
CA ARG A 135 -15.58 9.87 -18.63
C ARG A 135 -15.81 10.62 -17.30
N LEU A 136 -14.80 11.34 -16.81
CA LEU A 136 -14.89 12.10 -15.56
C LEU A 136 -15.45 13.52 -15.77
N GLY A 137 -15.45 14.02 -17.01
CA GLY A 137 -15.91 15.35 -17.38
C GLY A 137 -15.80 15.56 -18.89
N THR A 138 -15.79 16.82 -19.34
CA THR A 138 -15.69 17.19 -20.75
C THR A 138 -14.53 18.15 -20.96
N ALA A 139 -13.65 17.84 -21.91
CA ALA A 139 -12.55 18.71 -22.32
C ALA A 139 -12.92 19.48 -23.60
N PRO A 140 -12.49 20.75 -23.75
CA PRO A 140 -12.69 21.51 -24.98
C PRO A 140 -11.84 20.95 -26.14
N PRO A 141 -12.16 21.29 -27.41
CA PRO A 141 -11.34 20.90 -28.56
C PRO A 141 -9.87 21.30 -28.39
N GLY A 142 -8.95 20.38 -28.72
CA GLY A 142 -7.51 20.58 -28.56
C GLY A 142 -6.95 20.22 -27.18
N TYR A 143 -7.80 19.75 -26.25
CA TYR A 143 -7.40 19.31 -24.92
C TYR A 143 -7.94 17.91 -24.60
N ARG A 144 -7.16 17.15 -23.83
CA ARG A 144 -7.58 15.92 -23.15
C ARG A 144 -7.89 16.16 -21.70
N LEU A 145 -8.84 15.39 -21.17
CA LEU A 145 -9.16 15.45 -19.75
C LEU A 145 -8.04 14.82 -18.93
N LEU A 146 -7.59 15.55 -17.91
CA LEU A 146 -6.64 15.09 -16.92
C LEU A 146 -7.19 15.40 -15.52
N PRO A 147 -7.68 14.41 -14.76
CA PRO A 147 -8.00 14.64 -13.35
C PRO A 147 -6.70 14.83 -12.56
N ALA A 148 -6.78 15.64 -11.51
CA ALA A 148 -5.66 15.88 -10.60
C ALA A 148 -6.12 15.83 -9.14
N HIS A 149 -5.26 15.30 -8.27
CA HIS A 149 -5.49 15.36 -6.83
C HIS A 149 -5.36 16.83 -6.38
N PRO A 150 -6.38 17.42 -5.72
CA PRO A 150 -6.34 18.84 -5.36
C PRO A 150 -5.11 19.22 -4.51
N TRP A 151 -4.80 18.41 -3.49
CA TRP A 151 -3.58 18.60 -2.68
C TRP A 151 -2.29 18.61 -3.51
N GLN A 152 -2.18 17.74 -4.52
CA GLN A 152 -0.98 17.71 -5.37
C GLN A 152 -0.86 19.01 -6.16
N LEU A 153 -1.96 19.54 -6.70
CA LEU A 153 -1.94 20.82 -7.41
C LEU A 153 -1.48 21.98 -6.53
N ASP A 154 -1.84 21.97 -5.25
CA ASP A 154 -1.38 22.98 -4.30
C ASP A 154 0.13 22.85 -4.03
N LEU A 155 0.61 21.61 -3.85
CA LEU A 155 2.03 21.32 -3.59
C LEU A 155 2.93 21.74 -4.75
N VAL A 156 2.50 21.48 -6.00
CA VAL A 156 3.29 21.78 -7.21
C VAL A 156 2.82 23.04 -7.95
N ALA A 157 2.03 23.90 -7.30
CA ALA A 157 1.41 25.07 -7.93
C ALA A 157 2.43 26.00 -8.61
N ARG A 158 3.60 26.19 -7.98
CA ARG A 158 4.68 27.04 -8.53
C ARG A 158 5.28 26.44 -9.81
N ASP A 159 5.48 25.13 -9.82
CA ASP A 159 6.08 24.42 -10.95
C ASP A 159 5.12 24.35 -12.15
N LEU A 160 3.81 24.26 -11.88
CA LEU A 160 2.77 24.22 -12.92
C LEU A 160 2.34 25.61 -13.42
N ALA A 161 2.69 26.70 -12.74
CA ALA A 161 2.26 28.05 -13.09
C ALA A 161 2.57 28.44 -14.55
N PRO A 162 3.77 28.14 -15.12
CA PRO A 162 4.05 28.42 -16.53
C PRO A 162 3.13 27.68 -17.50
N ALA A 163 2.78 26.42 -17.20
CA ALA A 163 1.90 25.60 -18.05
C ALA A 163 0.44 26.11 -18.06
N PHE A 164 -0.01 26.71 -16.96
CA PHE A 164 -1.29 27.43 -16.94
C PHE A 164 -1.22 28.76 -17.70
N ALA A 165 -0.10 29.48 -17.62
CA ALA A 165 0.07 30.77 -18.26
C ALA A 165 0.14 30.68 -19.80
N ASP A 166 0.77 29.63 -20.34
CA ASP A 166 0.92 29.41 -21.78
C ASP A 166 -0.15 28.51 -22.41
N GLY A 167 -1.16 28.09 -21.63
CA GLY A 167 -2.30 27.31 -22.10
C GLY A 167 -2.02 25.83 -22.32
N ARG A 168 -0.87 25.29 -21.87
CA ARG A 168 -0.69 23.83 -21.82
C ARG A 168 -1.66 23.14 -20.84
N LEU A 169 -2.05 23.84 -19.77
CA LEU A 169 -3.07 23.42 -18.83
C LEU A 169 -4.18 24.47 -18.74
N VAL A 170 -5.43 24.00 -18.70
CA VAL A 170 -6.59 24.83 -18.36
C VAL A 170 -7.41 24.19 -17.24
N ARG A 171 -8.01 24.98 -16.36
CA ARG A 171 -8.91 24.47 -15.32
C ARG A 171 -10.31 24.28 -15.89
N LEU A 172 -10.88 23.09 -15.69
CA LEU A 172 -12.21 22.72 -16.19
C LEU A 172 -13.26 22.60 -15.07
N GLY A 173 -12.88 22.89 -13.83
CA GLY A 173 -13.71 22.75 -12.64
C GLY A 173 -13.42 21.45 -11.89
N GLU A 174 -14.46 20.82 -11.36
CA GLU A 174 -14.36 19.65 -10.52
C GLU A 174 -15.33 18.54 -10.97
N THR A 175 -15.12 17.31 -10.53
CA THR A 175 -16.09 16.24 -10.74
C THR A 175 -17.41 16.55 -10.02
N ALA A 176 -18.54 16.26 -10.65
CA ALA A 176 -19.87 16.42 -10.06
C ALA A 176 -20.18 15.43 -8.92
N PHE A 177 -19.24 14.54 -8.59
CA PHE A 177 -19.35 13.54 -7.54
C PHE A 177 -18.05 13.52 -6.72
N PRO A 178 -18.12 13.15 -5.43
CA PRO A 178 -16.93 12.99 -4.62
C PRO A 178 -16.22 11.68 -4.92
N VAL A 179 -14.91 11.66 -4.67
CA VAL A 179 -14.07 10.48 -4.55
C VAL A 179 -13.61 10.29 -3.11
N TRP A 180 -13.19 9.08 -2.80
CA TRP A 180 -12.81 8.67 -1.45
C TRP A 180 -11.33 8.30 -1.42
N PRO A 181 -10.48 8.98 -0.63
CA PRO A 181 -9.10 8.55 -0.44
C PRO A 181 -9.07 7.20 0.27
N THR A 182 -8.24 6.29 -0.23
CA THR A 182 -7.96 5.00 0.41
C THR A 182 -6.87 5.14 1.47
N ALA A 183 -6.49 4.05 2.14
CA ALA A 183 -5.37 4.06 3.10
C ALA A 183 -4.03 4.50 2.46
N ALA A 184 -3.91 4.48 1.13
CA ALA A 184 -2.75 4.99 0.39
C ALA A 184 -2.71 6.54 0.32
N VAL A 185 -3.79 7.23 0.71
CA VAL A 185 -4.06 8.67 0.54
C VAL A 185 -4.17 9.08 -0.93
N ARG A 186 -3.12 8.85 -1.73
CA ARG A 186 -3.01 9.21 -3.15
C ARG A 186 -3.81 8.33 -4.11
N THR A 187 -4.40 7.23 -3.64
CA THR A 187 -5.30 6.40 -4.45
C THR A 187 -6.73 6.70 -4.03
N LEU A 188 -7.55 7.13 -4.99
CA LEU A 188 -8.91 7.58 -4.75
C LEU A 188 -9.89 6.63 -5.42
N TYR A 189 -10.95 6.24 -4.71
CA TYR A 189 -12.02 5.40 -5.24
C TYR A 189 -13.25 6.23 -5.59
N ALA A 190 -13.84 5.96 -6.75
CA ALA A 190 -15.12 6.50 -7.18
C ALA A 190 -16.17 5.36 -7.21
N PRO A 191 -16.89 5.09 -6.10
CA PRO A 191 -17.78 3.93 -5.98
C PRO A 191 -18.86 3.86 -7.06
N GLY A 192 -19.47 5.00 -7.40
CA GLY A 192 -20.50 5.05 -8.44
C GLY A 192 -20.02 4.59 -9.83
N ARG A 193 -18.71 4.67 -10.07
CA ARG A 193 -18.06 4.28 -11.33
C ARG A 193 -17.26 3.00 -11.25
N ASP A 194 -17.12 2.46 -10.04
CA ASP A 194 -16.22 1.35 -9.73
C ASP A 194 -14.83 1.54 -10.34
N LEU A 195 -14.16 2.62 -9.94
CA LEU A 195 -12.91 3.07 -10.53
C LEU A 195 -11.95 3.57 -9.46
N PHE A 196 -10.71 3.10 -9.49
CA PHE A 196 -9.62 3.67 -8.70
C PHE A 196 -8.71 4.52 -9.57
N LEU A 197 -8.28 5.64 -9.02
CA LEU A 197 -7.31 6.55 -9.63
C LEU A 197 -6.18 6.77 -8.63
N LYS A 198 -4.96 6.37 -9.00
CA LYS A 198 -3.75 6.56 -8.19
C LYS A 198 -2.98 7.75 -8.76
N PHE A 199 -2.84 8.80 -7.96
CA PHE A 199 -2.21 10.06 -8.34
C PHE A 199 -0.78 10.14 -7.82
N SER A 200 0.04 10.96 -8.46
CA SER A 200 1.25 11.45 -7.82
C SER A 200 0.90 12.36 -6.64
N LEU A 201 1.68 12.31 -5.57
CA LEU A 201 1.54 13.15 -4.40
C LEU A 201 2.93 13.42 -3.78
N ASP A 202 3.40 14.67 -3.85
CA ASP A 202 4.72 15.10 -3.39
C ASP A 202 4.78 15.28 -1.86
N VAL A 203 4.41 14.20 -1.15
CA VAL A 203 4.39 14.10 0.30
C VAL A 203 5.09 12.81 0.69
N ARG A 204 5.99 12.90 1.68
CA ARG A 204 6.56 11.72 2.33
C ARG A 204 5.51 11.04 3.19
N ILE A 205 5.19 9.79 2.87
CA ILE A 205 4.31 8.94 3.69
C ILE A 205 5.11 7.68 4.03
N THR A 206 5.39 7.47 5.31
CA THR A 206 6.33 6.46 5.83
C THR A 206 7.76 6.67 5.31
N ASN A 207 8.32 5.74 4.54
CA ASN A 207 9.70 5.82 4.07
C ASN A 207 9.86 6.65 2.79
N ASP A 208 8.81 6.80 1.98
CA ASP A 208 8.93 7.26 0.60
C ASP A 208 8.09 8.50 0.30
N VAL A 209 8.58 9.35 -0.61
CA VAL A 209 7.76 10.37 -1.26
C VAL A 209 6.81 9.67 -2.22
N ARG A 210 5.51 9.95 -2.11
CA ARG A 210 4.46 9.28 -2.87
C ARG A 210 4.27 9.85 -4.27
N ARG A 211 5.39 10.08 -4.95
CA ARG A 211 5.44 10.43 -6.37
C ARG A 211 5.24 9.18 -7.22
N LEU A 212 4.62 9.33 -8.39
CA LEU A 212 4.64 8.30 -9.43
C LEU A 212 5.85 8.55 -10.31
N TRP A 213 6.95 7.85 -10.04
CA TRP A 213 8.20 8.06 -10.74
C TRP A 213 8.13 7.58 -12.17
N ARG A 214 8.74 8.32 -13.10
CA ARG A 214 8.71 7.98 -14.53
C ARG A 214 9.29 6.59 -14.78
N HIS A 215 10.35 6.22 -14.08
CA HIS A 215 10.99 4.92 -14.26
C HIS A 215 10.10 3.74 -13.81
N ASP A 216 9.23 3.95 -12.82
CA ASP A 216 8.26 2.95 -12.38
C ASP A 216 7.07 2.88 -13.34
N LEU A 217 6.57 4.02 -13.80
CA LEU A 217 5.48 4.10 -14.78
C LEU A 217 5.81 3.37 -16.08
N LEU A 218 7.04 3.54 -16.59
CA LEU A 218 7.54 2.86 -17.80
C LEU A 218 7.62 1.33 -17.66
N ARG A 219 7.55 0.79 -16.44
CA ARG A 219 7.63 -0.65 -16.15
C ARG A 219 6.30 -1.22 -15.65
N LEU A 220 5.34 -0.35 -15.31
CA LEU A 220 4.08 -0.70 -14.66
C LEU A 220 3.27 -1.72 -15.46
N ARG A 221 3.21 -1.57 -16.79
CA ARG A 221 2.47 -2.49 -17.66
C ARG A 221 3.05 -3.90 -17.66
N ALA A 222 4.37 -4.02 -17.57
CA ALA A 222 5.04 -5.32 -17.55
C ALA A 222 4.79 -6.04 -16.22
N THR A 223 4.93 -5.34 -15.09
CA THR A 223 4.65 -5.91 -13.77
C THR A 223 3.17 -6.21 -13.58
N ASP A 224 2.27 -5.33 -14.02
CA ASP A 224 0.82 -5.58 -14.00
C ASP A 224 0.45 -6.81 -14.82
N THR A 225 0.96 -6.92 -16.05
CA THR A 225 0.67 -8.06 -16.92
C THR A 225 1.16 -9.38 -16.32
N ALA A 226 2.35 -9.39 -15.73
CA ALA A 226 2.91 -10.56 -15.09
C ALA A 226 2.06 -10.98 -13.88
N ALA A 227 1.72 -10.04 -12.99
CA ALA A 227 0.87 -10.31 -11.83
C ALA A 227 -0.52 -10.80 -12.25
N ARG A 228 -1.21 -10.08 -13.14
CA ARG A 228 -2.52 -10.47 -13.68
C ARG A 228 -2.48 -11.88 -14.27
N SER A 229 -1.44 -12.23 -15.03
CA SER A 229 -1.35 -13.55 -15.66
C SER A 229 -1.08 -14.65 -14.64
N ALA A 230 -0.23 -14.41 -13.64
CA ALA A 230 0.03 -15.37 -12.57
C ALA A 230 -1.22 -15.62 -11.72
N LEU A 231 -1.97 -14.58 -11.36
CA LEU A 231 -3.21 -14.73 -10.58
C LEU A 231 -4.34 -15.35 -11.41
N ALA A 232 -4.44 -15.06 -12.71
CA ALA A 232 -5.45 -15.68 -13.58
C ALA A 232 -5.18 -17.18 -13.82
N ALA A 233 -3.93 -17.63 -13.71
CA ALA A 233 -3.56 -19.04 -13.81
C ALA A 233 -3.75 -19.82 -12.51
N PHE A 234 -3.98 -19.13 -11.39
CA PHE A 234 -4.21 -19.77 -10.09
C PHE A 234 -5.63 -20.36 -10.02
N ASP A 235 -5.72 -21.66 -9.70
CA ASP A 235 -6.99 -22.35 -9.51
C ASP A 235 -7.60 -22.02 -8.13
N GLY A 236 -8.32 -20.90 -8.09
CA GLY A 236 -9.01 -20.43 -6.90
C GLY A 236 -9.49 -18.99 -7.05
N PRO A 237 -10.20 -18.45 -6.06
CA PRO A 237 -10.90 -17.18 -6.23
C PRO A 237 -10.00 -15.95 -6.01
N ALA A 238 -8.69 -16.04 -6.22
CA ALA A 238 -7.81 -14.89 -6.09
C ALA A 238 -8.00 -13.91 -7.25
N ALA A 239 -7.92 -12.60 -6.99
CA ALA A 239 -8.02 -11.59 -8.05
C ALA A 239 -6.88 -10.57 -7.98
N TRP A 240 -6.55 -9.99 -9.14
CA TRP A 240 -5.61 -8.90 -9.29
C TRP A 240 -6.35 -7.65 -9.78
N LEU A 241 -6.24 -6.54 -9.03
CA LEU A 241 -6.78 -5.24 -9.43
C LEU A 241 -5.78 -4.55 -10.35
N SER A 242 -5.98 -4.68 -11.67
CA SER A 242 -5.00 -4.24 -12.65
C SER A 242 -4.83 -2.73 -12.70
N ASP A 243 -3.57 -2.29 -12.75
CA ASP A 243 -3.15 -0.93 -13.13
C ASP A 243 -3.16 -0.82 -14.66
N ARG A 244 -4.36 -0.60 -15.22
CA ARG A 244 -4.67 -0.69 -16.66
C ARG A 244 -3.83 0.22 -17.55
N GLY A 245 -3.48 1.40 -17.06
CA GLY A 245 -2.75 2.41 -17.80
C GLY A 245 -2.57 3.69 -17.00
N HIS A 246 -1.82 4.64 -17.56
CA HIS A 246 -1.60 5.94 -16.93
C HIS A 246 -1.60 7.06 -17.97
N ARG A 247 -2.02 8.25 -17.52
CA ARG A 247 -1.94 9.50 -18.27
C ARG A 247 -1.10 10.51 -17.51
N THR A 248 -0.30 11.28 -18.22
CA THR A 248 0.46 12.41 -17.68
C THR A 248 0.75 13.47 -18.76
N ALA A 249 1.49 14.51 -18.39
CA ALA A 249 1.99 15.55 -19.28
C ALA A 249 3.50 15.41 -19.50
N ASP A 250 4.00 15.59 -20.72
CA ASP A 250 5.43 15.47 -21.04
C ASP A 250 6.34 16.40 -20.21
N PHE A 251 5.88 17.62 -19.92
CA PHE A 251 6.59 18.65 -19.17
C PHE A 251 6.48 18.51 -17.64
N ALA A 252 5.59 17.64 -17.15
CA ALA A 252 5.32 17.45 -15.72
C ALA A 252 5.04 15.97 -15.41
N HIS A 253 5.82 15.09 -16.05
CA HIS A 253 5.55 13.66 -16.18
C HIS A 253 5.25 12.98 -14.84
N GLU A 254 6.03 13.28 -13.81
CA GLU A 254 5.86 12.66 -12.49
C GLU A 254 4.87 13.42 -11.60
N GLN A 255 4.69 14.73 -11.81
CA GLN A 255 3.87 15.58 -10.96
C GLN A 255 2.36 15.45 -11.28
N LEU A 256 2.03 15.16 -12.54
CA LEU A 256 0.67 15.09 -13.06
C LEU A 256 0.20 13.67 -13.41
N ALA A 257 1.02 12.66 -13.15
CA ALA A 257 0.66 11.29 -13.46
C ALA A 257 -0.58 10.81 -12.68
N VAL A 258 -1.47 10.14 -13.40
CA VAL A 258 -2.61 9.39 -12.85
C VAL A 258 -2.64 8.00 -13.45
N VAL A 259 -2.60 6.98 -12.60
CA VAL A 259 -2.80 5.57 -12.96
C VAL A 259 -4.27 5.21 -12.80
N VAL A 260 -4.81 4.54 -13.82
CA VAL A 260 -6.16 3.97 -13.85
C VAL A 260 -6.09 2.53 -13.35
N ARG A 261 -6.76 2.25 -12.24
CA ARG A 261 -6.86 0.90 -11.67
C ARG A 261 -8.29 0.35 -11.74
N ASP A 262 -8.41 -0.96 -11.91
CA ASP A 262 -9.67 -1.68 -11.89
C ASP A 262 -10.48 -1.42 -10.62
N GLY A 263 -11.80 -1.35 -10.78
CA GLY A 263 -12.77 -1.39 -9.68
C GLY A 263 -12.85 -2.75 -9.00
N LEU A 264 -13.77 -2.90 -8.04
CA LEU A 264 -13.93 -4.13 -7.27
C LEU A 264 -14.96 -5.09 -7.87
N ARG A 265 -16.06 -4.57 -8.44
CA ARG A 265 -17.28 -5.36 -8.69
C ARG A 265 -17.08 -6.50 -9.67
N ALA A 266 -16.26 -6.28 -10.71
CA ALA A 266 -15.97 -7.30 -11.71
C ALA A 266 -15.10 -8.45 -11.18
N HIS A 267 -14.41 -8.23 -10.05
CA HIS A 267 -13.46 -9.16 -9.46
C HIS A 267 -14.01 -9.88 -8.22
N LEU A 268 -15.05 -9.35 -7.59
CA LEU A 268 -15.64 -9.92 -6.38
C LEU A 268 -16.50 -11.14 -6.68
N LEU A 269 -16.40 -12.16 -5.83
CA LEU A 269 -17.39 -13.23 -5.78
C LEU A 269 -18.78 -12.66 -5.47
N PRO A 270 -19.87 -13.23 -6.03
CA PRO A 270 -21.23 -12.78 -5.74
C PRO A 270 -21.52 -12.77 -4.23
N GLY A 271 -22.00 -11.63 -3.73
CA GLY A 271 -22.33 -11.44 -2.31
C GLY A 271 -21.14 -11.26 -1.37
N ALA A 272 -19.90 -11.29 -1.87
CA ALA A 272 -18.72 -11.08 -1.05
C ALA A 272 -18.47 -9.58 -0.79
N THR A 273 -18.07 -9.25 0.44
CA THR A 273 -17.76 -7.88 0.87
C THR A 273 -16.26 -7.74 1.15
N PRO A 274 -15.50 -6.91 0.41
CA PRO A 274 -14.06 -6.75 0.62
C PRO A 274 -13.74 -5.80 1.78
N TYR A 275 -12.69 -6.15 2.53
CA TYR A 275 -12.08 -5.33 3.56
C TYR A 275 -10.58 -5.21 3.33
N LEU A 276 -10.01 -4.05 3.62
CA LEU A 276 -8.56 -3.88 3.66
C LEU A 276 -7.95 -4.73 4.80
N ALA A 277 -6.97 -5.57 4.49
CA ALA A 277 -6.35 -6.43 5.52
C ALA A 277 -5.69 -5.60 6.65
N ALA A 278 -5.06 -4.47 6.32
CA ALA A 278 -4.51 -3.54 7.33
C ALA A 278 -5.58 -3.00 8.30
N ALA A 279 -6.82 -2.83 7.84
CA ALA A 279 -7.91 -2.36 8.69
C ALA A 279 -8.36 -3.43 9.69
N LEU A 280 -8.33 -4.71 9.30
CA LEU A 280 -8.62 -5.82 10.21
C LEU A 280 -7.63 -5.86 11.38
N VAL A 281 -6.36 -5.54 11.10
CA VAL A 281 -5.31 -5.39 12.12
C VAL A 281 -5.52 -4.14 12.97
N GLU A 282 -5.92 -3.01 12.39
CA GLU A 282 -6.20 -1.78 13.15
C GLU A 282 -7.38 -1.95 14.12
N GLY A 283 -8.42 -2.65 13.67
CA GLY A 283 -9.70 -2.77 14.37
C GLY A 283 -10.63 -1.60 14.06
N PHE A 284 -11.91 -1.90 13.82
CA PHE A 284 -12.97 -0.92 13.58
C PHE A 284 -14.34 -1.55 13.83
N ASP A 285 -15.36 -0.71 14.02
CA ASP A 285 -16.74 -1.16 14.22
C ASP A 285 -17.26 -1.93 13.01
N GLY A 286 -17.67 -3.18 13.25
CA GLY A 286 -18.08 -4.11 12.19
C GLY A 286 -16.94 -4.91 11.57
N SER A 287 -15.74 -4.94 12.18
CA SER A 287 -14.65 -5.80 11.72
C SER A 287 -15.05 -7.29 11.75
N PRO A 288 -14.97 -8.01 10.62
CA PRO A 288 -15.32 -9.44 10.55
C PRO A 288 -14.35 -10.32 11.36
N LEU A 289 -13.09 -9.89 11.51
CA LEU A 289 -12.09 -10.56 12.34
C LEU A 289 -12.46 -10.49 13.82
N ALA A 290 -12.92 -9.33 14.28
CA ALA A 290 -13.28 -9.12 15.68
C ALA A 290 -14.59 -9.83 16.07
N ALA A 291 -15.56 -9.89 15.14
CA ALA A 291 -16.90 -10.41 15.41
C ALA A 291 -17.07 -11.92 15.18
N THR A 292 -16.07 -12.63 14.65
CA THR A 292 -16.21 -14.05 14.32
C THR A 292 -16.45 -14.92 15.55
N ALA A 293 -17.42 -15.83 15.47
CA ALA A 293 -17.69 -16.83 16.52
C ALA A 293 -16.81 -18.09 16.39
N ASP A 294 -16.16 -18.29 15.24
CA ASP A 294 -15.22 -19.39 14.99
C ASP A 294 -13.86 -18.81 14.53
N PRO A 295 -13.03 -18.31 15.46
CA PRO A 295 -11.74 -17.71 15.10
C PRO A 295 -10.78 -18.71 14.45
N VAL A 296 -10.87 -20.00 14.78
CA VAL A 296 -10.02 -21.04 14.17
C VAL A 296 -10.41 -21.28 12.72
N GLY A 297 -11.72 -21.42 12.43
CA GLY A 297 -12.24 -21.56 11.08
C GLY A 297 -11.98 -20.31 10.24
N TRP A 298 -12.21 -19.13 10.80
CA TRP A 298 -11.92 -17.85 10.16
C TRP A 298 -10.45 -17.74 9.75
N TRP A 299 -9.53 -18.10 10.64
CA TRP A 299 -8.09 -18.04 10.36
C TRP A 299 -7.67 -19.01 9.25
N ARG A 300 -8.18 -20.25 9.30
CA ARG A 300 -7.92 -21.24 8.23
C ARG A 300 -8.46 -20.78 6.89
N ALA A 301 -9.66 -20.19 6.89
CA ALA A 301 -10.25 -19.62 5.68
C ALA A 301 -9.40 -18.47 5.14
N TYR A 302 -8.96 -17.54 6.01
CA TYR A 302 -8.07 -16.44 5.64
C TYR A 302 -6.78 -16.93 4.96
N LEU A 303 -6.09 -17.87 5.62
CA LEU A 303 -4.85 -18.47 5.12
C LEU A 303 -5.04 -19.10 3.73
N ALA A 304 -6.10 -19.88 3.55
CA ALA A 304 -6.42 -20.54 2.30
C ALA A 304 -6.73 -19.57 1.14
N ARG A 305 -7.09 -18.30 1.42
CA ARG A 305 -7.30 -17.28 0.37
C ARG A 305 -6.06 -16.44 0.09
N VAL A 306 -5.23 -16.19 1.09
CA VAL A 306 -4.10 -15.26 0.97
C VAL A 306 -2.81 -15.99 0.58
N VAL A 307 -2.50 -17.13 1.20
CA VAL A 307 -1.18 -17.77 1.08
C VAL A 307 -0.98 -18.44 -0.27
N PRO A 308 -1.88 -19.34 -0.74
CA PRO A 308 -1.66 -20.06 -1.98
C PRO A 308 -1.42 -19.21 -3.23
N PRO A 309 -2.22 -18.16 -3.54
CA PRO A 309 -1.99 -17.38 -4.75
C PRO A 309 -0.65 -16.65 -4.75
N VAL A 310 -0.17 -16.19 -3.59
CA VAL A 310 1.12 -15.50 -3.47
C VAL A 310 2.28 -16.46 -3.68
N LEU A 311 2.22 -17.66 -3.07
CA LEU A 311 3.28 -18.66 -3.23
C LEU A 311 3.30 -19.27 -4.63
N THR A 312 2.13 -19.51 -5.24
CA THR A 312 2.04 -20.00 -6.63
C THR A 312 2.55 -18.96 -7.62
N ALA A 313 2.24 -17.68 -7.43
CA ALA A 313 2.79 -16.60 -8.27
C ALA A 313 4.33 -16.57 -8.23
N PHE A 314 4.92 -16.74 -7.04
CA PHE A 314 6.37 -16.81 -6.89
C PHE A 314 6.97 -18.07 -7.52
N ALA A 315 6.50 -19.25 -7.11
CA ALA A 315 7.11 -20.53 -7.47
C ALA A 315 6.86 -20.90 -8.93
N GLY A 316 5.64 -20.69 -9.43
CA GLY A 316 5.22 -21.11 -10.77
C GLY A 316 5.42 -20.05 -11.86
N HIS A 317 5.46 -18.77 -11.50
CA HIS A 317 5.50 -17.67 -12.47
C HIS A 317 6.66 -16.69 -12.27
N GLY A 318 7.47 -16.86 -11.23
CA GLY A 318 8.57 -15.94 -10.93
C GLY A 318 8.08 -14.52 -10.59
N VAL A 319 6.85 -14.37 -10.11
CA VAL A 319 6.25 -13.08 -9.74
C VAL A 319 6.31 -12.90 -8.22
N VAL A 320 7.03 -11.89 -7.77
CA VAL A 320 7.13 -11.51 -6.36
C VAL A 320 6.10 -10.42 -6.08
N LEU A 321 4.96 -10.82 -5.54
CA LEU A 321 3.92 -9.88 -5.08
C LEU A 321 4.35 -9.22 -3.77
N GLU A 322 4.13 -7.90 -3.66
CA GLU A 322 4.27 -7.18 -2.39
C GLU A 322 2.99 -7.31 -1.55
N ALA A 323 2.66 -8.56 -1.17
CA ALA A 323 1.42 -8.93 -0.49
C ALA A 323 1.38 -8.54 1.00
N HIS A 324 1.81 -7.32 1.32
CA HIS A 324 1.68 -6.72 2.64
C HIS A 324 0.23 -6.28 2.91
N LEU A 325 -0.09 -5.95 4.17
CA LEU A 325 -1.46 -5.67 4.62
C LEU A 325 -2.22 -4.61 3.79
N GLN A 326 -1.53 -3.59 3.28
CA GLN A 326 -2.17 -2.49 2.54
C GLN A 326 -2.43 -2.81 1.06
N ASN A 327 -1.78 -3.85 0.52
CA ASN A 327 -1.91 -4.32 -0.86
C ASN A 327 -2.79 -5.57 -0.96
N THR A 328 -3.36 -6.02 0.16
CA THR A 328 -4.28 -7.16 0.21
C THR A 328 -5.66 -6.71 0.69
N LEU A 329 -6.69 -7.05 -0.07
CA LEU A 329 -8.08 -7.01 0.35
C LEU A 329 -8.57 -8.43 0.60
N VAL A 330 -9.33 -8.64 1.66
CA VAL A 330 -9.96 -9.93 1.96
C VAL A 330 -11.47 -9.75 1.91
N ALA A 331 -12.12 -10.49 1.02
CA ALA A 331 -13.56 -10.49 0.92
C ALA A 331 -14.17 -11.62 1.74
N VAL A 332 -15.23 -11.29 2.48
CA VAL A 332 -15.97 -12.22 3.32
C VAL A 332 -17.38 -12.42 2.77
N ASP A 333 -17.97 -13.58 3.05
CA ASP A 333 -19.38 -13.84 2.78
C ASP A 333 -20.32 -13.17 3.81
N ALA A 334 -21.63 -13.44 3.70
CA ALA A 334 -22.63 -12.94 4.63
C ALA A 334 -22.43 -13.43 6.08
N GLY A 335 -21.71 -14.54 6.28
CA GLY A 335 -21.32 -15.08 7.57
C GLY A 335 -20.01 -14.50 8.11
N SER A 336 -19.42 -13.50 7.45
CA SER A 336 -18.11 -12.92 7.77
C SER A 336 -16.93 -13.90 7.63
N THR A 337 -17.11 -15.01 6.91
CA THR A 337 -16.02 -15.96 6.62
C THR A 337 -15.23 -15.50 5.39
N PRO A 338 -13.87 -15.47 5.44
CA PRO A 338 -13.04 -15.17 4.28
C PRO A 338 -13.28 -16.15 3.12
N VAL A 339 -13.69 -15.62 1.97
CA VAL A 339 -13.96 -16.41 0.76
C VAL A 339 -13.07 -16.03 -0.41
N GLN A 340 -12.43 -14.85 -0.35
CA GLN A 340 -11.64 -14.30 -1.44
C GLN A 340 -10.47 -13.45 -0.94
N ALA A 341 -9.37 -13.42 -1.70
CA ALA A 341 -8.32 -12.41 -1.58
C ALA A 341 -8.14 -11.67 -2.90
N LEU A 342 -8.02 -10.36 -2.84
CA LEU A 342 -7.71 -9.50 -3.97
C LEU A 342 -6.40 -8.77 -3.69
N PHE A 343 -5.53 -8.72 -4.68
CA PHE A 343 -4.22 -8.09 -4.60
C PHE A 343 -4.16 -6.89 -5.54
N ARG A 344 -3.29 -5.92 -5.21
CA ARG A 344 -3.14 -4.69 -5.99
C ARG A 344 -1.71 -4.18 -5.91
N ASP A 345 -1.45 -3.14 -6.72
CA ASP A 345 -0.23 -2.34 -6.73
C ASP A 345 0.93 -2.94 -7.54
N ALA A 346 0.88 -2.73 -8.86
CA ALA A 346 1.88 -3.23 -9.79
C ALA A 346 3.25 -2.53 -9.63
N GLU A 347 3.31 -1.34 -9.00
CA GLU A 347 4.56 -0.61 -8.71
C GLU A 347 5.48 -1.42 -7.76
N GLY A 348 4.87 -2.13 -6.79
CA GLY A 348 5.59 -2.92 -5.79
C GLY A 348 6.07 -4.30 -6.25
N VAL A 349 5.53 -4.80 -7.37
CA VAL A 349 5.82 -6.14 -7.92
C VAL A 349 7.24 -6.20 -8.45
N LYS A 350 7.92 -7.31 -8.16
CA LYS A 350 9.24 -7.66 -8.73
C LYS A 350 9.13 -8.97 -9.50
N LEU A 351 10.01 -9.17 -10.48
CA LEU A 351 10.08 -10.41 -11.25
C LEU A 351 11.43 -11.10 -10.97
N LEU A 352 11.42 -12.42 -10.90
CA LEU A 352 12.68 -13.17 -10.96
C LEU A 352 13.35 -12.94 -12.31
N SER A 353 14.68 -13.00 -12.37
CA SER A 353 15.46 -12.67 -13.58
C SER A 353 14.91 -13.31 -14.87
N GLU A 354 14.59 -14.61 -14.83
CA GLU A 354 14.05 -15.35 -15.98
C GLU A 354 12.65 -14.83 -16.40
N ALA A 355 11.77 -14.56 -15.44
CA ALA A 355 10.45 -14.00 -15.69
C ALA A 355 10.54 -12.55 -16.23
N ALA A 356 11.51 -11.78 -15.75
CA ALA A 356 11.79 -10.43 -16.23
C ALA A 356 12.23 -10.44 -17.71
N GLU A 357 13.12 -11.37 -18.08
CA GLU A 357 13.59 -11.55 -19.45
C GLU A 357 12.46 -12.00 -20.38
N ALA A 358 11.63 -12.94 -19.94
CA ALA A 358 10.46 -13.36 -20.71
C ALA A 358 9.45 -12.21 -20.93
N ALA A 359 9.21 -11.39 -19.89
CA ALA A 359 8.33 -10.23 -19.99
C ALA A 359 8.90 -9.14 -20.90
N GLU A 360 10.21 -8.88 -20.84
CA GLU A 360 10.92 -7.95 -21.73
C GLU A 360 10.82 -8.39 -23.19
N ALA A 361 11.07 -9.67 -23.48
CA ALA A 361 10.95 -10.23 -24.82
C ALA A 361 9.52 -10.15 -25.36
N ALA A 362 8.51 -10.46 -24.53
CA ALA A 362 7.11 -10.34 -24.90
C ALA A 362 6.69 -8.87 -25.15
N GLY A 363 7.25 -7.92 -24.41
CA GLY A 363 7.05 -6.49 -24.61
C GLY A 363 7.66 -6.00 -25.93
N ALA A 364 8.91 -6.37 -26.20
CA ALA A 364 9.61 -6.03 -27.45
C ALA A 364 8.87 -6.57 -28.69
N ALA A 365 8.39 -7.81 -28.65
CA ALA A 365 7.61 -8.40 -29.73
C ALA A 365 6.32 -7.62 -30.05
N LYS A 366 5.64 -7.07 -29.03
CA LYS A 366 4.44 -6.24 -29.20
C LYS A 366 4.76 -4.85 -29.74
N ALA A 367 5.91 -4.26 -29.36
CA ALA A 367 6.35 -2.95 -29.84
C ALA A 367 6.71 -2.96 -31.34
N VAL A 368 7.31 -4.05 -31.84
CA VAL A 368 7.63 -4.21 -33.28
C VAL A 368 6.36 -4.28 -34.14
N GLY A 369 5.25 -4.79 -33.60
CA GLY A 369 3.95 -4.83 -34.29
C GLY A 369 3.12 -3.54 -34.23
N ALA A 370 3.46 -2.61 -33.32
CA ALA A 370 2.74 -1.35 -33.12
C ALA A 370 3.61 -0.18 -33.55
N ALA A 371 3.61 0.14 -34.86
CA ALA A 371 4.27 1.33 -35.37
C ALA A 371 3.70 2.60 -34.71
N GLY A 372 4.46 3.23 -33.79
CA GLY A 372 4.19 4.59 -33.31
C GLY A 372 4.16 4.82 -31.80
N ALA A 373 4.26 3.80 -30.93
CA ALA A 373 4.32 4.04 -29.48
C ALA A 373 5.77 4.34 -29.02
N ALA A 374 6.06 5.62 -28.75
CA ALA A 374 7.32 6.08 -28.19
C ALA A 374 7.46 5.67 -26.71
N GLY A 375 7.66 4.38 -26.46
CA GLY A 375 7.98 3.83 -25.15
C GLY A 375 8.86 2.61 -25.34
N GLY A 376 10.18 2.80 -25.30
CA GLY A 376 11.12 1.69 -25.34
C GLY A 376 10.81 0.73 -24.19
N ALA A 377 10.75 -0.57 -24.46
CA ALA A 377 10.51 -1.59 -23.44
C ALA A 377 11.58 -1.47 -22.34
N SER A 378 11.22 -0.92 -21.18
CA SER A 378 12.10 -0.89 -20.03
C SER A 378 12.06 -2.26 -19.38
N ARG A 379 13.24 -2.86 -19.14
CA ARG A 379 13.33 -4.13 -18.43
C ARG A 379 12.58 -4.02 -17.09
N PRO A 380 11.61 -4.92 -16.82
CA PRO A 380 10.88 -4.91 -15.56
C PRO A 380 11.85 -5.12 -14.38
N PRO A 381 11.49 -4.69 -13.16
CA PRO A 381 12.37 -4.77 -12.01
C PRO A 381 12.68 -6.23 -11.65
N ALA A 382 13.87 -6.67 -12.03
CA ALA A 382 14.38 -8.02 -11.82
C ALA A 382 15.06 -8.18 -10.46
N VAL A 383 14.88 -9.33 -9.82
CA VAL A 383 15.55 -9.71 -8.56
C VAL A 383 16.04 -11.16 -8.64
N SER A 384 17.04 -11.50 -7.82
CA SER A 384 17.40 -12.90 -7.62
C SER A 384 16.27 -13.64 -6.90
N ARG A 385 16.27 -14.97 -6.96
CA ARG A 385 15.28 -15.80 -6.29
C ARG A 385 15.34 -15.64 -4.78
N GLU A 386 16.54 -15.52 -4.21
CA GLU A 386 16.78 -15.31 -2.78
C GLU A 386 16.27 -13.94 -2.32
N ALA A 387 16.59 -12.88 -3.05
CA ALA A 387 16.11 -11.53 -2.73
C ALA A 387 14.59 -11.41 -2.90
N GLY A 388 14.03 -12.04 -3.93
CA GLY A 388 12.59 -12.15 -4.14
C GLY A 388 11.90 -12.89 -2.99
N TRP A 389 12.49 -14.00 -2.54
CA TRP A 389 11.99 -14.78 -1.41
C TRP A 389 12.06 -14.00 -0.09
N GLU A 390 13.18 -13.32 0.20
CA GLU A 390 13.32 -12.49 1.40
C GLU A 390 12.24 -11.41 1.46
N ARG A 391 12.01 -10.70 0.35
CA ARG A 391 10.94 -9.70 0.23
C ARG A 391 9.56 -10.31 0.41
N LEU A 392 9.30 -11.47 -0.21
CA LEU A 392 8.02 -12.17 -0.10
C LEU A 392 7.75 -12.57 1.36
N VAL A 393 8.72 -13.19 2.04
CA VAL A 393 8.57 -13.62 3.44
C VAL A 393 8.33 -12.42 4.35
N TYR A 394 9.06 -11.31 4.16
CA TYR A 394 8.77 -10.10 4.93
C TYR A 394 7.33 -9.60 4.69
N CYS A 395 6.89 -9.50 3.44
CA CYS A 395 5.56 -8.95 3.12
C CYS A 395 4.43 -9.86 3.56
N LEU A 396 4.49 -11.15 3.21
CA LEU A 396 3.44 -12.13 3.51
C LEU A 396 3.47 -12.56 4.98
N VAL A 397 4.62 -12.89 5.55
CA VAL A 397 4.66 -13.50 6.89
C VAL A 397 4.81 -12.44 7.97
N VAL A 398 5.84 -11.59 7.88
CA VAL A 398 6.21 -10.67 8.98
C VAL A 398 5.27 -9.47 9.03
N ASN A 399 5.06 -8.79 7.91
CA ASN A 399 4.20 -7.60 7.85
C ASN A 399 2.71 -7.95 7.93
N HIS A 400 2.32 -9.15 7.50
CA HIS A 400 0.93 -9.49 7.23
C HIS A 400 0.41 -10.63 8.13
N LEU A 401 0.80 -11.89 7.91
CA LEU A 401 0.22 -13.00 8.68
C LEU A 401 0.46 -12.85 10.19
N THR A 402 1.65 -12.38 10.59
CA THR A 402 1.97 -12.13 12.01
C THR A 402 1.04 -11.09 12.62
N GLU A 403 0.72 -10.02 11.90
CA GLU A 403 -0.14 -8.96 12.39
C GLU A 403 -1.61 -9.38 12.46
N ILE A 404 -2.10 -10.14 11.47
CA ILE A 404 -3.47 -10.70 11.51
C ILE A 404 -3.59 -11.73 12.63
N ALA A 405 -2.61 -12.62 12.77
CA ALA A 405 -2.56 -13.61 13.85
C ALA A 405 -2.56 -12.93 15.23
N ALA A 406 -1.76 -11.87 15.41
CA ALA A 406 -1.72 -11.10 16.65
C ALA A 406 -3.04 -10.37 16.93
N ALA A 407 -3.66 -9.75 15.92
CA ALA A 407 -4.96 -9.10 16.07
C ALA A 407 -6.07 -10.11 16.41
N LEU A 408 -6.04 -11.29 15.79
CA LEU A 408 -7.01 -12.35 16.07
C LEU A 408 -6.84 -12.91 17.48
N ALA A 409 -5.60 -13.14 17.95
CA ALA A 409 -5.34 -13.56 19.33
C ALA A 409 -5.68 -12.47 20.38
N GLU A 410 -5.58 -11.19 20.01
CA GLU A 410 -6.01 -10.06 20.85
C GLU A 410 -7.53 -10.03 21.04
N HIS A 411 -8.30 -10.30 19.98
CA HIS A 411 -9.77 -10.37 20.04
C HIS A 411 -10.30 -11.69 20.61
N HIS A 412 -9.55 -12.78 20.44
CA HIS A 412 -9.96 -14.13 20.84
C HIS A 412 -8.88 -14.80 21.73
N PRO A 413 -8.82 -14.46 23.04
CA PRO A 413 -7.81 -14.99 23.95
C PRO A 413 -7.81 -16.52 24.02
N GLY A 414 -6.61 -17.11 23.99
CA GLY A 414 -6.41 -18.57 24.01
C GLY A 414 -6.30 -19.21 22.63
N LEU A 415 -6.53 -18.46 21.54
CA LEU A 415 -6.22 -18.92 20.20
C LEU A 415 -4.70 -19.02 19.99
N ASP A 416 -4.24 -20.19 19.55
CA ASP A 416 -2.91 -20.35 18.94
C ASP A 416 -3.02 -20.34 17.40
N PRO A 417 -2.57 -19.27 16.72
CA PRO A 417 -2.71 -19.15 15.27
C PRO A 417 -1.67 -19.96 14.48
N TRP A 418 -0.53 -20.32 15.07
CA TRP A 418 0.64 -20.81 14.33
C TRP A 418 0.50 -22.23 13.77
N PRO A 419 -0.15 -23.20 14.44
CA PRO A 419 -0.37 -24.53 13.88
C PRO A 419 -1.18 -24.52 12.58
N ALA A 420 -2.04 -23.51 12.37
CA ALA A 420 -2.75 -23.35 11.10
C ALA A 420 -1.83 -22.82 9.99
N VAL A 421 -0.96 -21.85 10.30
CA VAL A 421 0.03 -21.32 9.34
C VAL A 421 1.01 -22.41 8.91
N HIS A 422 1.53 -23.18 9.87
CA HIS A 422 2.44 -24.28 9.59
C HIS A 422 1.80 -25.34 8.69
N ARG A 423 0.54 -25.72 8.95
CA ARG A 423 -0.21 -26.65 8.10
C ARG A 423 -0.49 -26.09 6.71
N GLU A 424 -0.75 -24.79 6.57
CA GLU A 424 -0.95 -24.16 5.26
C GLU A 424 0.34 -24.18 4.44
N LEU A 425 1.45 -23.74 5.02
CA LEU A 425 2.76 -23.77 4.36
C LEU A 425 3.18 -25.20 3.98
N ALA A 426 2.79 -26.21 4.77
CA ALA A 426 3.05 -27.61 4.48
C ALA A 426 2.37 -28.14 3.21
N ARG A 427 1.35 -27.46 2.68
CA ARG A 427 0.66 -27.85 1.44
C ARG A 427 1.44 -27.47 0.18
N HIS A 428 2.48 -26.64 0.31
CA HIS A 428 3.25 -26.12 -0.80
C HIS A 428 4.58 -26.85 -0.93
N ASP A 429 4.71 -27.64 -2.00
CA ASP A 429 5.88 -28.50 -2.23
C ASP A 429 6.95 -27.77 -3.06
N PHE A 430 7.66 -26.85 -2.43
CA PHE A 430 8.88 -26.26 -2.98
C PHE A 430 9.90 -25.92 -1.87
N PRO A 431 11.20 -25.89 -2.17
CA PRO A 431 12.26 -25.85 -1.16
C PRO A 431 12.14 -24.72 -0.15
N GLU A 432 11.80 -23.52 -0.62
CA GLU A 432 11.74 -22.35 0.25
C GLU A 432 10.55 -22.37 1.22
N ALA A 433 9.40 -22.92 0.83
CA ALA A 433 8.27 -23.12 1.74
C ALA A 433 8.58 -24.14 2.83
N ALA A 434 9.29 -25.22 2.48
CA ALA A 434 9.74 -26.22 3.45
C ALA A 434 10.77 -25.61 4.43
N ALA A 435 11.76 -24.87 3.91
CA ALA A 435 12.79 -24.22 4.73
C ALA A 435 12.21 -23.16 5.67
N LEU A 436 11.19 -22.39 5.24
CA LEU A 436 10.54 -21.36 6.05
C LEU A 436 9.92 -21.91 7.34
N ARG A 437 9.42 -23.15 7.32
CA ARG A 437 8.79 -23.79 8.49
C ARG A 437 9.79 -24.12 9.59
N THR A 438 11.05 -24.35 9.24
CA THR A 438 12.12 -24.76 10.18
C THR A 438 13.20 -23.70 10.37
N ALA A 439 13.18 -22.62 9.58
CA ALA A 439 14.13 -21.53 9.68
C ALA A 439 14.09 -20.91 11.09
N PRO A 440 15.24 -20.67 11.74
CA PRO A 440 15.25 -20.10 13.09
C PRO A 440 14.77 -18.65 13.11
N THR A 441 14.89 -17.95 11.98
CA THR A 441 14.63 -16.52 11.89
C THR A 441 13.90 -16.14 10.60
N LEU A 442 13.21 -14.99 10.65
CA LEU A 442 12.52 -14.35 9.54
C LEU A 442 13.14 -12.97 9.24
N PRO A 443 13.06 -12.48 7.99
CA PRO A 443 13.57 -11.16 7.64
C PRO A 443 12.67 -10.04 8.19
N GLY A 444 13.19 -9.25 9.12
CA GLY A 444 12.54 -8.05 9.66
C GLY A 444 13.07 -6.77 9.02
N LYS A 445 12.26 -6.06 8.23
CA LYS A 445 12.63 -4.78 7.63
C LYS A 445 12.89 -3.72 8.70
N THR A 446 14.05 -3.07 8.65
CA THR A 446 14.46 -2.11 9.68
C THR A 446 13.95 -0.69 9.41
N ASN A 447 12.63 -0.46 9.41
CA ASN A 447 12.05 0.86 9.09
C ASN A 447 12.60 2.00 9.97
N LEU A 448 12.80 1.76 11.28
CA LEU A 448 13.38 2.77 12.18
C LEU A 448 14.81 3.16 11.77
N LEU A 449 15.67 2.16 11.53
CA LEU A 449 17.06 2.41 11.15
C LEU A 449 17.15 3.04 9.76
N LEU A 450 16.33 2.58 8.81
CA LEU A 450 16.28 3.11 7.45
C LEU A 450 15.92 4.59 7.45
N ARG A 451 14.90 4.98 8.23
CA ARG A 451 14.56 6.39 8.43
C ARG A 451 15.68 7.16 9.12
N TRP A 452 16.30 6.58 10.15
CA TRP A 452 17.38 7.23 10.90
C TRP A 452 18.62 7.49 10.05
N THR A 453 19.00 6.55 9.18
CA THR A 453 20.18 6.69 8.31
C THR A 453 19.90 7.53 7.06
N GLY A 454 18.65 7.93 6.81
CA GLY A 454 18.26 8.61 5.57
C GLY A 454 18.44 7.74 4.33
N ALA A 455 18.41 6.42 4.49
CA ALA A 455 18.55 5.50 3.36
C ALA A 455 17.26 5.49 2.53
N ASP A 456 17.39 5.23 1.22
CA ASP A 456 16.24 5.06 0.34
C ASP A 456 15.41 3.84 0.80
N GLY A 457 14.09 3.86 0.60
CA GLY A 457 13.22 2.71 0.84
C GLY A 457 13.65 1.46 0.08
N ALA A 458 14.29 1.62 -1.08
CA ALA A 458 14.89 0.56 -1.88
C ALA A 458 16.11 -0.10 -1.21
N ASP A 459 16.84 0.61 -0.35
CA ASP A 459 18.01 0.13 0.41
C ASP A 459 17.61 -0.56 1.72
N ALA A 460 16.40 -1.14 1.75
CA ALA A 460 15.85 -1.84 2.89
C ALA A 460 16.81 -2.91 3.41
N ARG A 461 17.24 -2.75 4.67
CA ARG A 461 17.99 -3.78 5.39
C ARG A 461 17.03 -4.65 6.18
N TYR A 462 17.35 -5.94 6.22
CA TYR A 462 16.65 -6.92 7.05
C TYR A 462 17.51 -7.32 8.23
N ARG A 463 16.87 -7.54 9.38
CA ARG A 463 17.46 -8.15 10.57
C ARG A 463 16.71 -9.43 10.91
N PRO A 464 17.40 -10.46 11.42
CA PRO A 464 16.75 -11.69 11.81
C PRO A 464 15.79 -11.46 12.99
N LEU A 465 14.52 -11.80 12.80
CA LEU A 465 13.51 -11.88 13.86
C LEU A 465 13.27 -13.36 14.21
N PRO A 466 12.98 -13.71 15.47
CA PRO A 466 12.61 -15.09 15.81
C PRO A 466 11.44 -15.59 14.96
N ASN A 467 11.56 -16.79 14.41
CA ASN A 467 10.48 -17.39 13.62
C ASN A 467 9.45 -18.07 14.54
N PRO A 468 8.20 -17.59 14.61
CA PRO A 468 7.17 -18.23 15.44
C PRO A 468 6.75 -19.62 14.93
N LEU A 469 7.12 -20.00 13.70
CA LEU A 469 6.86 -21.32 13.14
C LEU A 469 7.86 -22.39 13.61
N ALA A 470 9.05 -22.00 14.07
CA ALA A 470 10.15 -22.92 14.34
C ALA A 470 10.03 -23.69 15.68
N GLY A 471 9.07 -23.32 16.54
CA GLY A 471 8.85 -23.95 17.84
C GLY A 471 7.62 -24.87 17.91
N GLY A 472 6.99 -25.16 16.77
CA GLY A 472 5.73 -25.91 16.66
C GLY A 472 5.86 -27.36 16.20
#